data_AF-A0A8K0GH72-F1
#
_entry.id   AF-A0A8K0GH72-F1
#
_cell.length_a   1.000
_cell.length_b   1.000
_cell.length_c   1.000
_cell.angle_alpha   90.00
_cell.angle_beta   90.00
_cell.angle_gamma   90.00
#
_symmetry.space_group_name_H-M   'P 1'
#
loop_
_entity.id
_entity.type
_entity.pdbx_description
1 polymer ?
#
loop_
_entity_poly.entity_id
_entity_poly.type
_entity_poly.pdbx_seq_one_letter_code
_entity_poly.pdbx_strand_id
1 'polypeptide(L)'
;YYWRDYIGVIPPDAIEGGTDGDGNPTYIGQVYIPNKILPAVITRGCAIAKTTAHGNFVTIDQDIKENFEWISARNQDIHSLTDRHFVMGGRSREHPLYIGRTYYDSKLIIGKVFGDSSRRKGLAIPYKGKRIVVQTYEVLTYNVDKQTDPIPVELDIDMPLHTSIIVIIVQLSVQIFASCPSPSSNTENSLEFPGYYWRDYTGIIPPDAIEGGTDESGSPTYIGQVYIKEYELLPAIITRGCKTVITTAYGEERTSDKNTKILCARDKRKFEWVPTKSEETHLMTNRHFVIGGTEIGHNLNIGRINHGGRLLTGKIFSYPLPNRGLAVPYEGKPIVYQSYEILTYNVSKYSDNAHLMIDIDVRSQ
;
A
#
# COMPACT_ATOMS: atom_id res chain seq x y z
N TYR A 1 4.78 -1.22 -8.75
CA TYR A 1 4.76 -1.41 -7.29
C TYR A 1 3.68 -0.60 -6.61
N TYR A 2 3.32 -0.98 -5.38
CA TYR A 2 2.38 -0.26 -4.52
C TYR A 2 2.79 -0.35 -3.05
N TRP A 3 2.12 0.43 -2.21
CA TRP A 3 2.37 0.52 -0.77
C TRP A 3 1.14 0.07 0.02
N ARG A 4 1.30 -0.77 1.05
CA ARG A 4 0.23 -1.12 1.99
C ARG A 4 0.55 -0.72 3.41
N ASP A 5 -0.49 -0.39 4.17
CA ASP A 5 -0.37 -0.08 5.59
C ASP A 5 0.22 -1.30 6.34
N TYR A 6 1.26 -1.08 7.13
CA TYR A 6 1.80 -2.10 8.01
C TYR A 6 0.92 -2.21 9.26
N ILE A 7 0.16 -3.30 9.36
CA ILE A 7 -0.79 -3.57 10.45
C ILE A 7 -0.20 -4.44 11.57
N GLY A 8 1.13 -4.52 11.68
CA GLY A 8 1.83 -5.38 12.64
C GLY A 8 2.23 -6.76 12.08
N VAL A 9 1.71 -7.14 10.92
CA VAL A 9 2.05 -8.39 10.22
C VAL A 9 2.63 -8.05 8.85
N ILE A 10 3.65 -8.81 8.42
CA ILE A 10 4.32 -8.63 7.13
C ILE A 10 3.52 -9.40 6.06
N PRO A 11 3.09 -8.74 4.98
CA PRO A 11 2.44 -9.44 3.88
C PRO A 11 3.37 -10.44 3.16
N PRO A 12 2.84 -11.56 2.62
CA PRO A 12 3.64 -12.54 1.90
C PRO A 12 4.39 -11.98 0.68
N ASP A 13 3.78 -11.01 0.01
CA ASP A 13 4.27 -10.31 -1.17
C ASP A 13 5.15 -9.08 -0.86
N ALA A 14 5.50 -8.87 0.41
CA ALA A 14 6.44 -7.83 0.81
C ALA A 14 7.84 -8.06 0.21
N ILE A 15 8.53 -6.96 -0.11
CA ILE A 15 9.86 -7.00 -0.71
C ILE A 15 10.94 -7.06 0.36
N GLU A 16 11.71 -8.15 0.35
CA GLU A 16 12.89 -8.33 1.18
C GLU A 16 14.05 -7.47 0.68
N GLY A 17 14.76 -6.83 1.61
CA GLY A 17 15.89 -5.96 1.27
C GLY A 17 17.17 -6.20 2.07
N GLY A 18 17.12 -6.99 3.14
CA GLY A 18 18.28 -7.22 4.00
C GLY A 18 18.00 -8.23 5.10
N THR A 19 18.88 -8.29 6.10
CA THR A 19 18.74 -9.18 7.26
C THR A 19 18.89 -8.44 8.59
N ASP A 20 18.25 -8.96 9.63
CA ASP A 20 18.31 -8.40 10.98
C ASP A 20 19.57 -8.84 11.74
N GLY A 21 19.58 -8.63 13.07
CA GLY A 21 20.69 -9.03 13.93
C GLY A 21 20.97 -10.53 13.92
N ASP A 22 19.93 -11.33 13.74
CA ASP A 22 19.90 -12.79 13.89
C ASP A 22 19.90 -13.50 12.51
N GLY A 23 19.89 -12.74 11.42
CA GLY A 23 19.91 -13.26 10.05
C GLY A 23 18.52 -13.47 9.45
N ASN A 24 17.44 -13.08 10.14
CA ASN A 24 16.10 -13.16 9.57
C ASN A 24 15.91 -12.08 8.48
N PRO A 25 15.05 -12.33 7.49
CA PRO A 25 14.77 -11.34 6.45
C PRO A 25 14.16 -10.06 7.03
N THR A 26 14.51 -8.95 6.41
CA THR A 26 13.96 -7.62 6.67
C THR A 26 13.35 -7.06 5.40
N TYR A 27 12.28 -6.31 5.58
CA TYR A 27 11.41 -5.85 4.50
C TYR A 27 11.48 -4.35 4.35
N ILE A 28 11.21 -3.90 3.13
CA ILE A 28 11.32 -2.50 2.73
C ILE A 28 10.02 -1.77 3.06
N GLY A 29 10.13 -0.62 3.73
CA GLY A 29 8.98 0.23 4.01
C GLY A 29 9.27 1.72 3.89
N GLN A 30 8.23 2.52 4.11
CA GLN A 30 8.35 3.96 4.39
C GLN A 30 7.79 4.23 5.77
N VAL A 31 8.30 5.27 6.41
CA VAL A 31 7.69 5.86 7.59
C VAL A 31 7.31 7.31 7.29
N TYR A 32 6.10 7.69 7.68
CA TYR A 32 5.67 9.08 7.72
C TYR A 32 5.88 9.59 9.14
N ILE A 33 6.76 10.58 9.28
CA ILE A 33 7.05 11.23 10.56
C ILE A 33 6.89 12.75 10.39
N PRO A 34 6.74 13.52 11.49
CA PRO A 34 6.63 14.96 11.38
C PRO A 34 7.79 15.55 10.54
N ASN A 35 7.42 16.26 9.47
CA ASN A 35 8.31 16.93 8.52
C ASN A 35 9.18 16.04 7.60
N LYS A 36 9.06 14.70 7.60
CA LYS A 36 9.80 13.81 6.68
C LYS A 36 9.03 12.54 6.30
N ILE A 37 9.28 12.06 5.09
CA ILE A 37 9.02 10.65 4.71
C ILE A 37 10.38 9.97 4.63
N LEU A 38 10.59 8.86 5.32
CA LEU A 38 11.89 8.18 5.32
C LEU A 38 11.76 6.72 4.90
N PRO A 39 12.75 6.17 4.19
CA PRO A 39 12.87 4.71 4.06
C PRO A 39 12.94 4.07 5.45
N ALA A 40 12.19 2.99 5.63
CA ALA A 40 12.09 2.23 6.86
C ALA A 40 12.43 0.76 6.62
N VAL A 41 12.76 0.06 7.70
CA VAL A 41 13.02 -1.38 7.70
C VAL A 41 11.99 -2.04 8.59
N ILE A 42 11.33 -3.07 8.06
CA ILE A 42 10.32 -3.86 8.79
C ILE A 42 10.93 -5.22 9.13
N THR A 43 10.80 -5.60 10.39
CA THR A 43 11.23 -6.88 10.97
C THR A 43 10.01 -7.63 11.50
N ARG A 44 10.14 -8.93 11.81
CA ARG A 44 9.00 -9.71 12.34
C ARG A 44 8.40 -9.03 13.58
N GLY A 45 7.13 -8.66 13.49
CA GLY A 45 6.37 -8.02 14.57
C GLY A 45 6.77 -6.58 14.91
N CYS A 46 7.70 -5.96 14.17
CA CYS A 46 8.12 -4.58 14.44
C CYS A 46 8.54 -3.85 13.16
N ALA A 47 7.94 -2.69 12.91
CA ALA A 47 8.47 -1.74 11.94
C ALA A 47 9.35 -0.71 12.64
N ILE A 48 10.58 -0.53 12.14
CA ILE A 48 11.57 0.34 12.76
C ILE A 48 12.04 1.36 11.74
N ALA A 49 11.77 2.62 12.03
CA ALA A 49 12.61 3.69 11.56
C ALA A 49 13.73 3.86 12.59
N LYS A 50 15.01 3.82 12.19
CA LYS A 50 16.13 4.07 13.15
C LYS A 50 16.29 5.56 13.51
N THR A 51 15.17 6.29 13.45
CA THR A 51 14.91 7.58 14.08
C THR A 51 13.78 7.27 15.05
N THR A 52 13.89 7.57 16.34
CA THR A 52 12.98 7.22 17.45
C THR A 52 11.54 7.77 17.30
N ALA A 53 10.94 7.64 16.13
CA ALA A 53 9.73 8.32 15.72
C ALA A 53 8.60 7.31 15.60
N HIS A 54 7.51 7.61 16.30
CA HIS A 54 6.21 7.05 16.02
C HIS A 54 5.74 7.61 14.68
N GLY A 55 5.28 6.74 13.79
CA GLY A 55 4.85 7.13 12.45
C GLY A 55 4.07 6.02 11.77
N ASN A 56 3.33 6.38 10.72
CA ASN A 56 2.66 5.37 9.90
C ASN A 56 3.69 4.66 9.06
N PHE A 57 3.73 3.34 9.18
CA PHE A 57 4.57 2.50 8.36
C PHE A 57 3.76 1.92 7.21
N VAL A 58 4.36 1.94 6.03
CA VAL A 58 3.86 1.22 4.86
C VAL A 58 4.94 0.27 4.37
N THR A 59 4.54 -0.91 3.89
CA THR A 59 5.42 -1.86 3.22
C THR A 59 5.26 -1.75 1.71
N ILE A 60 6.34 -1.97 0.96
CA ILE A 60 6.26 -2.08 -0.49
C ILE A 60 5.92 -3.51 -0.89
N ASP A 61 4.99 -3.63 -1.81
CA ASP A 61 4.46 -4.91 -2.26
C ASP A 61 4.24 -4.91 -3.77
N GLN A 62 4.26 -6.12 -4.33
CA GLN A 62 3.92 -6.35 -5.72
C GLN A 62 3.66 -7.84 -6.01
N ASP A 63 2.73 -8.08 -6.94
CA ASP A 63 2.42 -9.43 -7.45
C ASP A 63 3.61 -10.11 -8.14
N ILE A 64 4.41 -9.34 -8.87
CA ILE A 64 5.59 -9.78 -9.62
C ILE A 64 6.83 -9.17 -8.97
N LYS A 65 7.47 -9.90 -8.04
CA LYS A 65 8.66 -9.41 -7.31
C LYS A 65 9.86 -9.24 -8.23
N GLU A 66 9.89 -9.94 -9.36
CA GLU A 66 10.95 -9.96 -10.39
C GLU A 66 11.10 -8.61 -11.12
N ASN A 67 10.09 -7.74 -11.01
CA ASN A 67 10.15 -6.38 -11.52
C ASN A 67 11.03 -5.48 -10.66
N PHE A 68 11.36 -5.89 -9.43
CA PHE A 68 12.37 -5.22 -8.62
C PHE A 68 13.76 -5.73 -8.94
N GLU A 69 14.70 -4.79 -9.09
CA GLU A 69 16.10 -5.11 -9.36
C GLU A 69 17.00 -4.26 -8.46
N TRP A 70 17.94 -4.92 -7.79
CA TRP A 70 19.01 -4.27 -7.04
C TRP A 70 20.19 -4.01 -7.97
N ILE A 71 20.49 -2.72 -8.19
CA ILE A 71 21.54 -2.31 -9.11
C ILE A 71 22.73 -1.78 -8.31
N SER A 72 23.93 -2.29 -8.61
CA SER A 72 25.16 -1.78 -8.02
C SER A 72 25.41 -0.32 -8.39
N ALA A 73 25.69 0.51 -7.40
CA ALA A 73 25.99 1.93 -7.53
C ALA A 73 27.25 2.29 -6.74
N ARG A 74 28.05 3.23 -7.26
CA ARG A 74 29.28 3.70 -6.62
C ARG A 74 29.50 5.19 -6.81
N ASN A 75 29.66 5.96 -5.73
CA ASN A 75 30.09 7.39 -5.71
C ASN A 75 29.33 8.33 -6.67
N GLN A 76 28.28 7.86 -7.32
CA GLN A 76 27.58 8.55 -8.38
C GLN A 76 26.31 9.16 -7.82
N ASP A 77 25.93 10.26 -8.47
CA ASP A 77 24.53 10.61 -8.51
C ASP A 77 23.81 9.45 -9.22
N ILE A 78 22.91 8.75 -8.53
CA ILE A 78 22.20 7.61 -9.11
C ILE A 78 21.43 8.00 -10.37
N HIS A 79 21.13 9.29 -10.56
CA HIS A 79 20.47 9.78 -11.76
C HIS A 79 21.34 9.73 -13.02
N SER A 80 22.65 9.41 -12.93
CA SER A 80 23.43 8.98 -14.10
C SER A 80 22.93 7.67 -14.70
N LEU A 81 22.16 6.87 -13.95
CA LEU A 81 21.46 5.69 -14.43
C LEU A 81 20.05 6.09 -14.93
N THR A 82 20.00 6.98 -15.93
CA THR A 82 18.78 7.66 -16.41
C THR A 82 17.68 6.71 -16.85
N ASP A 83 18.02 5.50 -17.27
CA ASP A 83 17.08 4.54 -17.84
C ASP A 83 16.43 3.64 -16.77
N ARG A 84 16.54 4.03 -15.50
CA ARG A 84 16.06 3.23 -14.36
C ARG A 84 15.04 4.00 -13.53
N HIS A 85 13.91 3.34 -13.22
CA HIS A 85 12.96 3.89 -12.27
C HIS A 85 13.35 3.50 -10.85
N PHE A 86 13.95 4.44 -10.12
CA PHE A 86 14.31 4.21 -8.72
C PHE A 86 13.08 4.15 -7.82
N VAL A 87 13.08 3.21 -6.88
CA VAL A 87 12.02 3.12 -5.87
C VAL A 87 12.25 4.21 -4.83
N MET A 88 11.33 5.17 -4.79
CA MET A 88 11.37 6.26 -3.82
C MET A 88 10.93 5.72 -2.46
N GLY A 89 11.85 5.67 -1.50
CA GLY A 89 11.55 5.26 -0.12
C GLY A 89 11.15 6.42 0.79
N GLY A 90 11.31 7.67 0.34
CA GLY A 90 10.84 8.83 1.08
C GLY A 90 11.34 10.15 0.51
N ARG A 91 11.20 11.22 1.30
CA ARG A 91 11.60 12.58 0.97
C ARG A 91 12.04 13.33 2.21
N SER A 92 13.15 14.05 2.11
CA SER A 92 13.68 14.88 3.19
C SER A 92 14.02 16.28 2.67
N ARG A 93 13.35 17.31 3.19
CA ARG A 93 13.52 18.70 2.76
C ARG A 93 13.38 18.84 1.23
N GLU A 94 12.28 18.32 0.67
CA GLU A 94 11.99 18.26 -0.77
C GLU A 94 12.86 17.34 -1.64
N HIS A 95 13.95 16.81 -1.10
CA HIS A 95 14.83 15.91 -1.85
C HIS A 95 14.40 14.45 -1.74
N PRO A 96 14.32 13.71 -2.86
CA PRO A 96 13.97 12.31 -2.84
C PRO A 96 15.04 11.49 -2.09
N LEU A 97 14.56 10.48 -1.37
CA LEU A 97 15.36 9.45 -0.74
C LEU A 97 14.97 8.11 -1.36
N TYR A 98 15.96 7.37 -1.82
CA TYR A 98 15.76 6.07 -2.44
C TYR A 98 16.16 4.96 -1.48
N ILE A 99 15.72 3.74 -1.78
CA ILE A 99 16.07 2.56 -0.98
C ILE A 99 17.37 1.99 -1.52
N GLY A 100 18.35 1.78 -0.63
CA GLY A 100 19.57 1.08 -0.97
C GLY A 100 19.95 0.09 0.11
N ARG A 101 20.84 -0.83 -0.22
CA ARG A 101 21.40 -1.81 0.71
C ARG A 101 22.90 -2.00 0.48
N THR A 102 23.59 -2.53 1.47
CA THR A 102 25.00 -2.88 1.35
C THR A 102 25.35 -3.98 2.34
N TYR A 103 26.38 -4.77 2.04
CA TYR A 103 27.00 -5.61 3.04
C TYR A 103 27.91 -4.77 3.94
N TYR A 104 27.64 -4.80 5.25
CA TYR A 104 28.46 -4.14 6.26
C TYR A 104 28.59 -5.05 7.48
N ASP A 105 29.83 -5.40 7.85
CA ASP A 105 30.10 -6.36 8.93
C ASP A 105 29.38 -7.70 8.72
N SER A 106 29.47 -8.25 7.50
CA SER A 106 28.83 -9.50 7.07
C SER A 106 27.29 -9.53 7.18
N LYS A 107 26.64 -8.37 7.34
CA LYS A 107 25.18 -8.24 7.36
C LYS A 107 24.70 -7.42 6.18
N LEU A 108 23.57 -7.80 5.59
CA LEU A 108 22.94 -7.05 4.50
C LEU A 108 22.01 -5.99 5.10
N ILE A 109 22.43 -4.72 5.05
CA ILE A 109 21.75 -3.63 5.75
C ILE A 109 21.10 -2.68 4.75
N ILE A 110 19.80 -2.46 4.92
CA ILE A 110 19.02 -1.46 4.18
C ILE A 110 19.28 -0.06 4.78
N GLY A 111 19.34 0.94 3.91
CA GLY A 111 19.46 2.34 4.28
C GLY A 111 18.84 3.26 3.23
N LYS A 112 19.11 4.55 3.39
CA LYS A 112 18.62 5.58 2.48
C LYS A 112 19.72 6.05 1.54
N VAL A 113 19.44 6.01 0.26
CA VAL A 113 20.27 6.60 -0.79
C VAL A 113 19.82 8.04 -0.99
N PHE A 114 20.78 8.96 -0.98
CA PHE A 114 20.51 10.36 -1.26
C PHE A 114 20.41 10.58 -2.78
N GLY A 115 19.34 11.23 -3.24
CA GLY A 115 19.21 11.67 -4.63
C GLY A 115 20.07 12.90 -4.98
N ASP A 116 20.02 13.31 -6.25
CA ASP A 116 20.89 14.32 -6.89
C ASP A 116 21.02 15.63 -6.10
N SER A 117 19.89 16.17 -5.65
CA SER A 117 19.83 17.49 -5.02
C SER A 117 20.37 17.53 -3.57
N SER A 118 20.86 16.42 -3.03
CA SER A 118 21.45 16.37 -1.69
C SER A 118 22.94 16.68 -1.76
N ARG A 119 23.42 17.63 -0.92
CA ARG A 119 24.87 17.82 -0.66
C ARG A 119 25.59 16.56 -0.13
N ARG A 120 24.83 15.51 0.20
CA ARG A 120 25.34 14.19 0.64
C ARG A 120 25.12 13.21 -0.49
N LYS A 121 26.17 12.47 -0.86
CA LYS A 121 26.12 11.37 -1.83
C LYS A 121 26.36 10.03 -1.13
N GLY A 122 25.77 8.97 -1.67
CA GLY A 122 25.93 7.60 -1.19
C GLY A 122 24.75 7.06 -0.39
N LEU A 123 24.95 5.87 0.18
CA LEU A 123 23.98 5.17 1.01
C LEU A 123 24.27 5.45 2.49
N ALA A 124 23.29 6.00 3.21
CA ALA A 124 23.34 6.09 4.66
C ALA A 124 22.65 4.88 5.30
N ILE A 125 23.44 3.99 5.90
CA ILE A 125 22.97 2.84 6.67
C ILE A 125 23.00 3.12 8.18
N PRO A 126 22.11 2.50 8.95
CA PRO A 126 22.10 2.67 10.38
C PRO A 126 22.68 1.45 11.11
N TYR A 127 23.87 1.57 11.71
CA TYR A 127 24.62 0.45 12.29
C TYR A 127 25.14 0.80 13.70
N LYS A 128 24.89 -0.09 14.68
CA LYS A 128 25.26 0.09 16.11
C LYS A 128 24.93 1.49 16.67
N GLY A 129 23.71 1.96 16.43
CA GLY A 129 23.23 3.28 16.88
C GLY A 129 23.81 4.49 16.14
N LYS A 130 24.69 4.28 15.15
CA LYS A 130 25.33 5.33 14.36
C LYS A 130 24.84 5.31 12.93
N ARG A 131 24.91 6.47 12.27
CA ARG A 131 24.71 6.60 10.83
C ARG A 131 26.06 6.47 10.13
N ILE A 132 26.19 5.46 9.29
CA ILE A 132 27.37 5.23 8.45
C ILE A 132 27.00 5.56 7.01
N VAL A 133 27.85 6.30 6.31
CA VAL A 133 27.65 6.59 4.88
C VAL A 133 28.66 5.78 4.09
N VAL A 134 28.17 4.90 3.22
CA VAL A 134 28.99 4.11 2.31
C VAL A 134 28.83 4.62 0.90
N GLN A 135 29.87 4.41 0.09
CA GLN A 135 29.90 4.87 -1.29
C GLN A 135 29.64 3.78 -2.31
N THR A 136 29.77 2.52 -1.93
CA THR A 136 29.44 1.33 -2.74
C THR A 136 28.26 0.62 -2.11
N TYR A 137 27.20 0.47 -2.90
CA TYR A 137 25.93 -0.06 -2.43
C TYR A 137 25.11 -0.56 -3.61
N GLU A 138 24.00 -1.22 -3.33
CA GLU A 138 22.95 -1.48 -4.31
C GLU A 138 21.79 -0.52 -4.07
N VAL A 139 21.15 -0.06 -5.14
CA VAL A 139 19.93 0.76 -5.10
C VAL A 139 18.78 -0.01 -5.71
N LEU A 140 17.61 0.07 -5.08
CA LEU A 140 16.41 -0.62 -5.55
C LEU A 140 15.78 0.13 -6.71
N THR A 141 15.57 -0.59 -7.81
CA THR A 141 14.88 -0.10 -9.00
C THR A 141 13.67 -0.95 -9.31
N TYR A 142 12.76 -0.36 -10.08
CA TYR A 142 11.55 -0.99 -10.56
C TYR A 142 11.53 -0.96 -12.08
N ASN A 143 11.36 -2.11 -12.72
CA ASN A 143 11.20 -2.20 -14.16
C ASN A 143 9.70 -2.17 -14.50
N VAL A 144 9.28 -1.11 -15.21
CA VAL A 144 7.88 -0.93 -15.63
C VAL A 144 7.56 -1.79 -16.86
N ASP A 145 8.57 -2.10 -17.68
CA ASP A 145 8.43 -2.77 -18.98
C ASP A 145 8.52 -4.31 -18.88
N LYS A 146 8.96 -4.85 -17.73
CA LYS A 146 8.94 -6.30 -17.45
C LYS A 146 7.52 -6.86 -17.21
N GLN A 147 6.48 -6.15 -17.63
CA GLN A 147 5.11 -6.66 -17.55
C GLN A 147 4.98 -7.83 -18.53
N THR A 148 5.11 -9.04 -18.00
CA THR A 148 4.95 -10.31 -18.68
C THR A 148 3.58 -10.37 -19.34
N ASP A 149 3.55 -10.99 -20.52
CA ASP A 149 2.36 -11.23 -21.34
C ASP A 149 1.11 -11.53 -20.50
N PRO A 150 -0.07 -11.04 -20.93
CA PRO A 150 -1.32 -11.34 -20.23
C PRO A 150 -1.42 -12.86 -20.04
N ILE A 151 -1.65 -13.28 -18.79
CA ILE A 151 -2.12 -14.63 -18.47
C ILE A 151 -3.18 -14.95 -19.52
N PRO A 152 -3.03 -16.02 -20.33
CA PRO A 152 -4.07 -16.39 -21.27
C PRO A 152 -5.34 -16.55 -20.46
N VAL A 153 -6.31 -15.68 -20.70
CA VAL A 153 -7.68 -15.91 -20.27
C VAL A 153 -8.02 -17.24 -20.93
N GLU A 154 -8.12 -18.31 -20.15
CA GLU A 154 -8.72 -19.55 -20.64
C GLU A 154 -10.10 -19.15 -21.14
N LEU A 155 -10.23 -19.06 -22.47
CA LEU A 155 -11.50 -18.90 -23.14
C LEU A 155 -12.30 -20.13 -22.78
N ASP A 156 -13.40 -19.93 -22.05
CA ASP A 156 -14.45 -20.94 -21.88
C ASP A 156 -14.83 -21.47 -23.26
N ILE A 157 -14.34 -22.67 -23.60
CA ILE A 157 -14.75 -23.37 -24.80
C ILE A 157 -16.10 -24.00 -24.46
N ASP A 158 -17.13 -23.36 -24.99
CA ASP A 158 -18.50 -23.85 -25.10
C ASP A 158 -18.47 -25.26 -25.74
N MET A 159 -18.70 -26.30 -24.93
CA MET A 159 -18.76 -27.69 -25.38
C MET A 159 -20.23 -28.11 -25.58
N PRO A 160 -20.67 -28.40 -26.83
CA PRO A 160 -21.95 -29.06 -27.03
C PRO A 160 -21.84 -30.57 -26.79
N LEU A 161 -22.82 -31.11 -26.07
CA LEU A 161 -23.10 -32.54 -25.96
C LEU A 161 -23.31 -33.16 -27.36
N HIS A 162 -22.49 -34.14 -27.76
CA HIS A 162 -22.94 -35.52 -28.07
C HIS A 162 -21.84 -36.41 -28.69
N THR A 163 -21.76 -37.64 -28.16
CA THR A 163 -21.31 -38.91 -28.78
C THR A 163 -19.82 -39.16 -29.15
N SER A 164 -19.24 -40.07 -28.36
CA SER A 164 -18.46 -41.26 -28.76
C SER A 164 -17.02 -41.14 -29.30
N ILE A 165 -16.09 -41.58 -28.44
CA ILE A 165 -14.88 -42.40 -28.68
C ILE A 165 -13.80 -41.81 -29.59
N ILE A 166 -12.60 -41.55 -29.03
CA ILE A 166 -11.31 -42.12 -29.49
C ILE A 166 -10.23 -41.93 -28.41
N VAL A 167 -9.48 -43.01 -28.22
CA VAL A 167 -8.39 -43.28 -27.29
C VAL A 167 -7.11 -42.52 -27.66
N ILE A 168 -6.43 -41.86 -26.71
CA ILE A 168 -4.96 -41.71 -26.70
C ILE A 168 -4.42 -41.81 -25.27
N ILE A 169 -3.60 -42.84 -25.05
CA ILE A 169 -2.82 -43.15 -23.84
C ILE A 169 -1.53 -42.32 -23.89
N VAL A 170 -1.20 -41.57 -22.84
CA VAL A 170 0.19 -41.19 -22.53
C VAL A 170 0.47 -41.54 -21.08
N GLN A 171 1.41 -42.46 -20.91
CA GLN A 171 1.80 -43.10 -19.67
C GLN A 171 2.99 -42.33 -19.08
N LEU A 172 2.81 -41.72 -17.91
CA LEU A 172 3.90 -41.18 -17.09
C LEU A 172 3.77 -41.73 -15.68
N SER A 173 4.74 -42.58 -15.34
CA SER A 173 4.89 -43.31 -14.09
C SER A 173 5.12 -42.40 -12.90
N VAL A 174 4.23 -42.48 -11.89
CA VAL A 174 4.45 -41.93 -10.55
C VAL A 174 5.02 -43.02 -9.66
N GLN A 175 6.26 -42.84 -9.18
CA GLN A 175 6.85 -43.65 -8.12
C GLN A 175 6.20 -43.27 -6.79
N ILE A 176 5.55 -44.24 -6.13
CA ILE A 176 4.98 -44.10 -4.80
C ILE A 176 6.13 -44.20 -3.79
N PHE A 177 6.54 -43.07 -3.20
CA PHE A 177 7.23 -43.07 -1.92
C PHE A 177 6.21 -42.81 -0.81
N ALA A 178 6.06 -43.79 0.08
CA ALA A 178 5.29 -43.68 1.31
C ALA A 178 5.80 -42.49 2.13
N SER A 179 5.00 -41.43 2.23
CA SER A 179 5.29 -40.28 3.06
C SER A 179 4.65 -40.48 4.43
N CYS A 180 5.48 -40.31 5.47
CA CYS A 180 5.12 -40.31 6.89
C CYS A 180 3.94 -39.35 7.17
N PRO A 181 3.04 -39.67 8.11
CA PRO A 181 1.96 -38.76 8.48
C PRO A 181 2.57 -37.49 9.07
N SER A 182 2.38 -36.36 8.38
CA SER A 182 2.70 -35.05 8.91
C SER A 182 1.84 -34.79 10.16
N PRO A 183 2.42 -34.19 11.22
CA PRO A 183 1.66 -33.81 12.39
C PRO A 183 0.61 -32.77 12.00
N SER A 184 -0.62 -33.00 12.47
CA SER A 184 -1.79 -32.14 12.44
C SER A 184 -1.50 -30.67 12.11
N SER A 185 -2.05 -30.20 11.00
CA SER A 185 -2.15 -28.79 10.67
C SER A 185 -2.82 -28.05 11.83
N ASN A 186 -2.01 -27.37 12.64
CA ASN A 186 -2.48 -26.21 13.37
C ASN A 186 -3.02 -25.26 12.30
N THR A 187 -4.32 -25.02 12.32
CA THR A 187 -4.98 -23.94 11.62
C THR A 187 -4.47 -22.63 12.20
N GLU A 188 -3.27 -22.22 11.80
CA GLU A 188 -2.95 -20.80 11.76
C GLU A 188 -3.98 -20.18 10.83
N ASN A 189 -4.97 -19.47 11.41
CA ASN A 189 -5.83 -18.57 10.66
C ASN A 189 -4.93 -17.73 9.75
N SER A 190 -4.91 -18.04 8.46
CA SER A 190 -4.18 -17.28 7.45
C SER A 190 -4.72 -15.86 7.52
N LEU A 191 -3.92 -14.97 8.10
CA LEU A 191 -4.33 -13.59 8.34
C LEU A 191 -4.54 -12.95 6.97
N GLU A 192 -5.80 -12.72 6.59
CA GLU A 192 -6.12 -12.17 5.27
C GLU A 192 -5.75 -10.69 5.23
N PHE A 193 -4.87 -10.32 4.30
CA PHE A 193 -4.42 -8.93 4.15
C PHE A 193 -5.44 -8.12 3.35
N PRO A 194 -5.65 -6.83 3.68
CA PRO A 194 -6.43 -5.96 2.83
C PRO A 194 -5.86 -5.93 1.40
N GLY A 195 -6.72 -6.17 0.42
CA GLY A 195 -6.38 -6.19 -1.01
C GLY A 195 -6.36 -4.79 -1.66
N TYR A 196 -6.42 -3.74 -0.84
CA TYR A 196 -6.25 -2.35 -1.27
C TYR A 196 -4.83 -1.87 -0.97
N TYR A 197 -4.39 -0.86 -1.71
CA TYR A 197 -3.04 -0.32 -1.62
C TYR A 197 -2.97 1.11 -2.17
N TRP A 198 -1.87 1.79 -1.89
CA TRP A 198 -1.57 3.14 -2.32
C TRP A 198 -0.53 3.12 -3.45
N ARG A 199 -0.84 3.75 -4.58
CA ARG A 199 0.09 3.95 -5.70
C ARG A 199 0.51 5.41 -5.79
N ASP A 200 1.74 5.68 -6.23
CA ASP A 200 2.13 7.07 -6.52
C ASP A 200 1.23 7.65 -7.61
N TYR A 201 0.66 8.82 -7.34
CA TYR A 201 -0.22 9.48 -8.29
C TYR A 201 0.60 10.33 -9.27
N THR A 202 0.53 9.98 -10.55
CA THR A 202 1.32 10.62 -11.62
C THR A 202 0.52 11.64 -12.44
N GLY A 203 -0.75 11.88 -12.08
CA GLY A 203 -1.71 12.64 -12.89
C GLY A 203 -2.67 11.75 -13.70
N ILE A 204 -2.39 10.45 -13.81
CA ILE A 204 -3.23 9.47 -14.49
C ILE A 204 -4.02 8.70 -13.44
N ILE A 205 -5.33 8.51 -13.67
CA ILE A 205 -6.20 7.71 -12.81
C ILE A 205 -6.08 6.24 -13.20
N PRO A 206 -5.56 5.36 -12.33
CA PRO A 206 -5.53 3.92 -12.60
C PRO A 206 -6.94 3.33 -12.76
N PRO A 207 -7.15 2.31 -13.61
CA PRO A 207 -8.46 1.66 -13.76
C PRO A 207 -9.00 1.06 -12.46
N ASP A 208 -8.12 0.67 -11.55
CA ASP A 208 -8.42 0.08 -10.24
C ASP A 208 -8.51 1.11 -9.09
N ALA A 209 -8.50 2.41 -9.39
CA ALA A 209 -8.64 3.47 -8.40
C ALA A 209 -10.03 3.48 -7.73
N ILE A 210 -10.08 3.84 -6.45
CA ILE A 210 -11.31 3.93 -5.67
C ILE A 210 -11.90 5.34 -5.76
N GLU A 211 -13.18 5.40 -6.14
CA GLU A 211 -13.97 6.63 -6.20
C GLU A 211 -14.40 7.06 -4.79
N GLY A 212 -14.25 8.34 -4.50
CA GLY A 212 -14.59 8.94 -3.21
C GLY A 212 -15.87 9.77 -3.22
N GLY A 213 -16.15 10.42 -4.35
CA GLY A 213 -17.11 11.51 -4.42
C GLY A 213 -17.32 12.02 -5.84
N THR A 214 -17.84 13.24 -5.96
CA THR A 214 -18.08 13.92 -7.24
C THR A 214 -17.62 15.38 -7.22
N ASP A 215 -17.13 15.85 -8.36
CA ASP A 215 -16.74 17.25 -8.55
C ASP A 215 -17.96 18.15 -8.87
N GLU A 216 -17.71 19.39 -9.29
CA GLU A 216 -18.77 20.36 -9.65
C GLU A 216 -19.58 19.95 -10.88
N SER A 217 -18.98 19.18 -11.79
CA SER A 217 -19.63 18.66 -12.99
C SER A 217 -20.42 17.38 -12.74
N GLY A 218 -20.34 16.81 -11.53
CA GLY A 218 -20.87 15.48 -11.22
C GLY A 218 -19.94 14.34 -11.66
N SER A 219 -18.74 14.64 -12.16
CA SER A 219 -17.75 13.63 -12.53
C SER A 219 -17.11 13.02 -11.27
N PRO A 220 -16.70 11.75 -11.30
CA PRO A 220 -16.14 11.09 -10.12
C PRO A 220 -14.81 11.70 -9.69
N THR A 221 -14.66 11.90 -8.38
CA THR A 221 -13.38 12.18 -7.73
C THR A 221 -12.84 10.93 -7.07
N TYR A 222 -11.51 10.86 -6.94
CA TYR A 222 -10.80 9.69 -6.44
C TYR A 222 -10.14 9.97 -5.08
N ILE A 223 -9.96 8.92 -4.31
CA ILE A 223 -9.38 8.99 -2.97
C ILE A 223 -7.86 8.99 -3.08
N GLY A 224 -7.25 10.03 -2.52
CA GLY A 224 -5.81 10.18 -2.43
C GLY A 224 -5.30 10.29 -1.00
N GLN A 225 -3.98 10.24 -0.91
CA GLN A 225 -3.18 10.59 0.26
C GLN A 225 -2.19 11.65 -0.19
N VAL A 226 -1.94 12.66 0.62
CA VAL A 226 -0.95 13.69 0.32
C VAL A 226 -0.13 14.03 1.54
N TYR A 227 1.18 13.92 1.41
CA TYR A 227 2.09 14.34 2.46
C TYR A 227 2.50 15.79 2.26
N ILE A 228 2.13 16.65 3.21
CA ILE A 228 2.50 18.07 3.23
C ILE A 228 3.36 18.33 4.46
N LYS A 229 4.52 18.96 4.26
CA LYS A 229 5.40 19.38 5.36
C LYS A 229 4.59 20.25 6.33
N GLU A 230 4.82 20.09 7.64
CA GLU A 230 4.05 20.70 8.74
C GLU A 230 2.65 20.13 9.02
N TYR A 231 2.04 19.41 8.07
CA TYR A 231 0.69 18.85 8.23
C TYR A 231 0.60 17.32 8.24
N GLU A 232 1.71 16.61 8.01
CA GLU A 232 1.79 15.15 7.99
C GLU A 232 1.14 14.53 6.74
N LEU A 233 0.53 13.34 6.86
CA LEU A 233 -0.06 12.59 5.75
C LEU A 233 -1.58 12.76 5.79
N LEU A 234 -2.16 13.43 4.81
CA LEU A 234 -3.58 13.80 4.83
C LEU A 234 -4.38 13.05 3.77
N PRO A 235 -5.64 12.69 4.04
CA PRO A 235 -6.58 12.30 2.98
C PRO A 235 -6.71 13.42 1.95
N ALA A 236 -6.76 13.06 0.67
CA ALA A 236 -6.84 14.00 -0.42
C ALA A 236 -7.92 13.62 -1.43
N ILE A 237 -8.40 14.62 -2.17
CA ILE A 237 -9.33 14.49 -3.28
C ILE A 237 -8.52 14.65 -4.57
N ILE A 238 -8.62 13.66 -5.45
CA ILE A 238 -8.02 13.67 -6.77
C ILE A 238 -9.12 13.85 -7.81
N THR A 239 -8.98 14.88 -8.64
CA THR A 239 -9.86 15.10 -9.79
C THR A 239 -9.19 14.57 -11.05
N ARG A 240 -9.95 13.88 -11.91
CA ARG A 240 -9.44 13.36 -13.18
C ARG A 240 -8.83 14.49 -14.01
N GLY A 241 -7.64 14.25 -14.58
CA GLY A 241 -6.92 15.23 -15.39
C GLY A 241 -6.16 16.30 -14.60
N CYS A 242 -6.23 16.30 -13.26
CA CYS A 242 -5.55 17.27 -12.40
C CYS A 242 -4.44 16.61 -11.58
N LYS A 243 -3.18 17.03 -11.77
CA LYS A 243 -2.06 16.57 -10.91
C LYS A 243 -2.14 17.12 -9.49
N THR A 244 -2.72 18.31 -9.35
CA THR A 244 -2.94 18.95 -8.05
C THR A 244 -4.11 18.29 -7.34
N VAL A 245 -3.89 17.91 -6.08
CA VAL A 245 -4.92 17.36 -5.20
C VAL A 245 -5.36 18.38 -4.18
N ILE A 246 -6.59 18.20 -3.69
CA ILE A 246 -7.19 19.04 -2.64
C ILE A 246 -7.19 18.28 -1.33
N THR A 247 -6.87 18.93 -0.22
CA THR A 247 -6.97 18.38 1.13
C THR A 247 -7.37 19.49 2.11
N THR A 248 -7.53 19.17 3.38
CA THR A 248 -7.75 20.16 4.45
C THR A 248 -6.71 20.00 5.53
N ALA A 249 -6.17 21.11 6.04
CA ALA A 249 -5.23 21.13 7.15
C ALA A 249 -5.37 22.43 7.93
N TYR A 250 -5.36 22.35 9.26
CA TYR A 250 -5.33 23.53 10.14
C TYR A 250 -6.43 24.57 9.82
N GLY A 251 -7.64 24.11 9.53
CA GLY A 251 -8.79 24.98 9.28
C GLY A 251 -8.88 25.58 7.87
N GLU A 252 -8.01 25.17 6.95
CA GLU A 252 -7.99 25.68 5.58
C GLU A 252 -7.98 24.54 4.55
N GLU A 253 -8.52 24.82 3.37
CA GLU A 253 -8.25 24.00 2.20
C GLU A 253 -6.80 24.17 1.75
N ARG A 254 -6.17 23.08 1.36
CA ARG A 254 -4.79 23.04 0.88
C ARG A 254 -4.73 22.29 -0.43
N THR A 255 -3.73 22.62 -1.23
CA THR A 255 -3.43 21.91 -2.47
C THR A 255 -1.98 21.48 -2.52
N SER A 256 -1.71 20.41 -3.27
CA SER A 256 -0.36 19.95 -3.56
C SER A 256 -0.35 19.11 -4.83
N ASP A 257 0.73 19.18 -5.60
CA ASP A 257 1.02 18.32 -6.75
C ASP A 257 2.15 17.33 -6.45
N LYS A 258 2.59 17.26 -5.19
CA LYS A 258 3.73 16.47 -4.71
C LYS A 258 3.32 15.50 -3.61
N ASN A 259 4.05 14.39 -3.55
CA ASN A 259 3.92 13.35 -2.53
C ASN A 259 2.49 12.80 -2.42
N THR A 260 1.83 12.72 -3.57
CA THR A 260 0.45 12.24 -3.67
C THR A 260 0.44 10.76 -3.99
N LYS A 261 -0.41 10.03 -3.30
CA LYS A 261 -0.78 8.65 -3.63
C LYS A 261 -2.26 8.56 -3.92
N ILE A 262 -2.65 7.56 -4.71
CA ILE A 262 -4.04 7.23 -5.04
C ILE A 262 -4.38 5.86 -4.47
N LEU A 263 -5.57 5.74 -3.88
CA LEU A 263 -6.09 4.49 -3.34
C LEU A 263 -6.59 3.62 -4.49
N CYS A 264 -6.12 2.38 -4.54
CA CYS A 264 -6.48 1.38 -5.53
C CYS A 264 -6.80 0.05 -4.84
N ALA A 265 -7.55 -0.82 -5.50
CA ALA A 265 -7.73 -2.19 -5.04
C ALA A 265 -8.04 -3.15 -6.17
N ARG A 266 -7.65 -4.42 -5.99
CA ARG A 266 -7.95 -5.48 -6.96
C ARG A 266 -9.46 -5.74 -7.08
N ASP A 267 -10.16 -5.75 -5.95
CA ASP A 267 -11.61 -5.87 -5.90
C ASP A 267 -12.23 -4.68 -5.18
N LYS A 268 -12.75 -3.72 -5.96
CA LYS A 268 -13.39 -2.51 -5.44
C LYS A 268 -14.68 -2.82 -4.66
N ARG A 269 -15.33 -3.97 -4.90
CA ARG A 269 -16.61 -4.36 -4.27
C ARG A 269 -16.45 -4.73 -2.80
N LYS A 270 -15.23 -4.96 -2.35
CA LYS A 270 -14.89 -5.15 -0.92
C LYS A 270 -14.96 -3.84 -0.13
N PHE A 271 -15.00 -2.66 -0.77
CA PHE A 271 -15.26 -1.41 -0.08
C PHE A 271 -16.75 -1.20 0.20
N GLU A 272 -17.04 -0.59 1.35
CA GLU A 272 -18.38 -0.21 1.76
C GLU A 272 -18.33 1.16 2.44
N TRP A 273 -19.25 2.04 2.04
CA TRP A 273 -19.51 3.31 2.71
C TRP A 273 -20.61 3.08 3.75
N VAL A 274 -20.24 3.24 5.02
CA VAL A 274 -21.11 2.91 6.15
C VAL A 274 -21.58 4.20 6.81
N PRO A 275 -22.88 4.51 6.83
CA PRO A 275 -23.41 5.65 7.56
C PRO A 275 -23.12 5.52 9.06
N THR A 276 -22.65 6.59 9.67
CA THR A 276 -22.33 6.62 11.10
C THR A 276 -22.39 8.06 11.65
N LYS A 277 -22.27 8.16 12.96
CA LYS A 277 -22.04 9.43 13.66
C LYS A 277 -20.65 9.42 14.29
N SER A 278 -20.09 10.61 14.44
CA SER A 278 -18.80 10.80 15.12
C SER A 278 -18.80 10.17 16.51
N GLU A 279 -19.91 10.32 17.25
CA GLU A 279 -20.17 9.77 18.56
C GLU A 279 -20.14 8.24 18.59
N GLU A 280 -20.62 7.58 17.55
CA GLU A 280 -20.81 6.13 17.47
C GLU A 280 -19.65 5.42 16.75
N THR A 281 -18.72 6.16 16.12
CA THR A 281 -17.65 5.59 15.29
C THR A 281 -16.79 4.57 16.06
N HIS A 282 -16.56 4.81 17.35
CA HIS A 282 -15.78 3.93 18.23
C HIS A 282 -16.47 2.58 18.54
N LEU A 283 -17.77 2.46 18.27
CA LEU A 283 -18.56 1.23 18.48
C LEU A 283 -18.44 0.24 17.33
N MET A 284 -17.93 0.65 16.16
CA MET A 284 -17.84 -0.20 14.97
C MET A 284 -16.53 -1.00 14.93
N THR A 285 -16.19 -1.68 16.03
CA THR A 285 -14.90 -2.37 16.22
C THR A 285 -14.66 -3.54 15.27
N ASN A 286 -15.73 -4.11 14.70
CA ASN A 286 -15.66 -5.26 13.79
C ASN A 286 -15.47 -4.84 12.32
N ARG A 287 -15.14 -3.58 12.06
CA ARG A 287 -14.95 -3.06 10.70
C ARG A 287 -13.51 -2.59 10.53
N HIS A 288 -12.94 -2.91 9.39
CA HIS A 288 -11.63 -2.38 8.98
C HIS A 288 -11.84 -1.01 8.34
N PHE A 289 -11.54 0.05 9.07
CA PHE A 289 -11.55 1.41 8.52
C PHE A 289 -10.34 1.64 7.63
N VAL A 290 -10.57 2.32 6.52
CA VAL A 290 -9.49 2.67 5.61
C VAL A 290 -8.77 3.89 6.16
N ILE A 291 -7.50 3.71 6.51
CA ILE A 291 -6.63 4.77 7.03
C ILE A 291 -6.26 5.68 5.87
N GLY A 292 -6.75 6.91 5.91
CA GLY A 292 -6.46 7.93 4.91
C GLY A 292 -5.24 8.78 5.24
N GLY A 293 -4.69 8.68 6.45
CA GLY A 293 -3.52 9.46 6.84
C GLY A 293 -3.34 9.57 8.35
N THR A 294 -2.51 10.52 8.77
CA THR A 294 -2.30 10.93 10.17
C THR A 294 -2.11 12.44 10.23
N GLU A 295 -2.68 13.06 11.26
CA GLU A 295 -2.49 14.47 11.57
C GLU A 295 -2.48 14.65 13.09
N ILE A 296 -1.48 15.37 13.61
CA ILE A 296 -1.28 15.64 15.04
C ILE A 296 -1.14 14.29 15.81
N GLY A 297 -0.46 13.32 15.20
CA GLY A 297 -0.22 12.01 15.83
C GLY A 297 -1.44 11.09 15.93
N HIS A 298 -2.55 11.42 15.27
CA HIS A 298 -3.76 10.59 15.22
C HIS A 298 -4.06 10.10 13.81
N ASN A 299 -4.45 8.83 13.69
CA ASN A 299 -4.89 8.27 12.41
C ASN A 299 -6.19 8.93 11.96
N LEU A 300 -6.22 9.28 10.68
CA LEU A 300 -7.37 9.82 9.98
C LEU A 300 -8.02 8.72 9.17
N ASN A 301 -9.33 8.56 9.31
CA ASN A 301 -10.11 7.69 8.43
C ASN A 301 -10.68 8.51 7.26
N ILE A 302 -11.14 7.83 6.22
CA ILE A 302 -11.76 8.49 5.05
C ILE A 302 -13.27 8.48 5.23
N GLY A 303 -13.89 9.65 5.05
CA GLY A 303 -15.34 9.78 5.07
C GLY A 303 -15.87 10.56 3.88
N ARG A 304 -17.18 10.51 3.69
CA ARG A 304 -17.87 11.35 2.71
C ARG A 304 -19.25 11.78 3.20
N ILE A 305 -19.78 12.82 2.57
CA ILE A 305 -21.12 13.36 2.85
C ILE A 305 -21.76 13.87 1.56
N ASN A 306 -23.09 13.76 1.46
CA ASN A 306 -23.85 14.46 0.44
C ASN A 306 -24.11 15.89 0.90
N HIS A 307 -23.51 16.87 0.22
CA HIS A 307 -23.72 18.28 0.43
C HIS A 307 -24.27 18.91 -0.86
N GLY A 308 -25.54 19.33 -0.84
CA GLY A 308 -26.17 19.99 -1.99
C GLY A 308 -26.23 19.12 -3.25
N GLY A 309 -26.37 17.79 -3.11
CA GLY A 309 -26.39 16.85 -4.24
C GLY A 309 -25.02 16.40 -4.70
N ARG A 310 -23.93 16.94 -4.13
CA ARG A 310 -22.56 16.56 -4.42
C ARG A 310 -22.00 15.68 -3.31
N LEU A 311 -21.23 14.67 -3.70
CA LEU A 311 -20.63 13.75 -2.75
C LEU A 311 -19.20 14.23 -2.43
N LEU A 312 -19.00 14.80 -1.24
CA LEU A 312 -17.72 15.37 -0.83
C LEU A 312 -16.97 14.38 0.06
N THR A 313 -15.72 14.06 -0.29
CA THR A 313 -14.83 13.22 0.50
C THR A 313 -13.95 14.07 1.42
N GLY A 314 -13.60 13.56 2.59
CA GLY A 314 -12.76 14.26 3.55
C GLY A 314 -12.14 13.35 4.59
N LYS A 315 -11.53 13.98 5.60
CA LYS A 315 -10.87 13.31 6.71
C LYS A 315 -11.82 13.18 7.89
N ILE A 316 -11.83 12.01 8.53
CA ILE A 316 -12.53 11.76 9.78
C ILE A 316 -11.52 11.82 10.92
N PHE A 317 -11.78 12.72 11.87
CA PHE A 317 -11.09 12.77 13.15
C PHE A 317 -11.93 12.08 14.24
N SER A 318 -11.38 11.01 14.82
CA SER A 318 -12.05 10.24 15.89
C SER A 318 -11.75 10.73 17.31
N TYR A 319 -10.78 11.64 17.49
CA TYR A 319 -10.35 12.17 18.79
C TYR A 319 -11.29 13.27 19.34
N PRO A 320 -11.22 13.64 20.63
CA PRO A 320 -12.24 14.48 21.27
C PRO A 320 -12.25 15.91 20.74
N LEU A 321 -13.33 16.63 21.08
CA LEU A 321 -13.65 17.98 20.61
C LEU A 321 -12.48 18.97 20.69
N PRO A 322 -12.39 19.94 19.77
CA PRO A 322 -13.46 20.37 18.85
C PRO A 322 -13.44 19.71 17.46
N ASN A 323 -12.39 18.98 17.10
CA ASN A 323 -12.17 18.56 15.71
C ASN A 323 -12.85 17.24 15.32
N ARG A 324 -13.64 16.64 16.23
CA ARG A 324 -14.32 15.36 16.00
C ARG A 324 -15.30 15.47 14.84
N GLY A 325 -15.25 14.51 13.92
CA GLY A 325 -16.19 14.41 12.80
C GLY A 325 -15.50 14.35 11.43
N LEU A 326 -16.31 14.44 10.38
CA LEU A 326 -15.84 14.49 8.98
C LEU A 326 -15.59 15.94 8.58
N ALA A 327 -14.34 16.30 8.30
CA ALA A 327 -13.96 17.58 7.69
C ALA A 327 -13.79 17.42 6.17
N VAL A 328 -14.61 18.12 5.39
CA VAL A 328 -14.58 18.13 3.92
C VAL A 328 -14.22 19.53 3.40
N PRO A 329 -13.36 19.65 2.37
CA PRO A 329 -13.09 20.94 1.73
C PRO A 329 -14.33 21.44 0.98
N TYR A 330 -14.69 22.71 1.19
CA TYR A 330 -15.77 23.38 0.48
C TYR A 330 -15.50 24.89 0.47
N GLU A 331 -15.46 25.49 -0.73
CA GLU A 331 -15.23 26.93 -0.93
C GLU A 331 -14.00 27.47 -0.18
N GLY A 332 -12.89 26.71 -0.18
CA GLY A 332 -11.62 27.12 0.42
C GLY A 332 -11.52 26.88 1.93
N LYS A 333 -12.56 26.35 2.58
CA LYS A 333 -12.56 26.03 4.01
C LYS A 333 -13.06 24.61 4.29
N PRO A 334 -12.65 23.99 5.40
CA PRO A 334 -13.26 22.75 5.85
C PRO A 334 -14.64 23.01 6.48
N ILE A 335 -15.65 22.25 6.07
CA ILE A 335 -16.91 22.11 6.81
C ILE A 335 -16.86 20.79 7.58
N VAL A 336 -17.25 20.83 8.86
CA VAL A 336 -17.25 19.65 9.73
C VAL A 336 -18.65 19.11 9.93
N TYR A 337 -18.82 17.81 9.69
CA TYR A 337 -20.07 17.06 9.87
C TYR A 337 -19.95 16.03 10.99
N GLN A 338 -21.01 15.90 11.80
CA GLN A 338 -21.10 14.90 12.86
C GLN A 338 -21.76 13.59 12.41
N SER A 339 -22.47 13.62 11.27
CA SER A 339 -23.07 12.46 10.61
C SER A 339 -22.51 12.36 9.20
N TYR A 340 -22.04 11.18 8.81
CA TYR A 340 -21.33 10.96 7.55
C TYR A 340 -21.28 9.48 7.20
N GLU A 341 -20.79 9.15 6.00
CA GLU A 341 -20.40 7.78 5.67
C GLU A 341 -18.89 7.62 5.88
N ILE A 342 -18.47 6.55 6.55
CA ILE A 342 -17.06 6.16 6.69
C ILE A 342 -16.72 5.06 5.69
N LEU A 343 -15.52 5.13 5.10
CA LEU A 343 -15.03 4.11 4.19
C LEU A 343 -14.48 2.92 4.97
N THR A 344 -15.03 1.75 4.69
CA THR A 344 -14.61 0.48 5.29
C THR A 344 -14.22 -0.51 4.20
N TYR A 345 -13.36 -1.47 4.55
CA TYR A 345 -12.96 -2.56 3.67
C TYR A 345 -13.32 -3.89 4.31
N ASN A 346 -14.09 -4.72 3.62
CA ASN A 346 -14.43 -6.05 4.11
C ASN A 346 -13.38 -7.06 3.62
N VAL A 347 -12.51 -7.47 4.54
CA VAL A 347 -11.46 -8.45 4.28
C VAL A 347 -12.07 -9.80 3.87
N SER A 348 -13.08 -10.29 4.60
CA SER A 348 -13.65 -11.64 4.45
C SER A 348 -14.79 -11.79 3.43
N LYS A 349 -15.25 -10.71 2.78
CA LYS A 349 -16.52 -10.65 2.01
C LYS A 349 -16.73 -11.75 0.95
N TYR A 350 -15.65 -12.40 0.50
CA TYR A 350 -15.70 -13.40 -0.58
C TYR A 350 -14.77 -14.61 -0.34
N SER A 351 -14.11 -14.70 0.82
CA SER A 351 -13.18 -15.79 1.16
C SER A 351 -13.93 -17.09 1.45
N ASP A 352 -15.18 -17.00 1.91
CA ASP A 352 -15.98 -18.15 2.34
C ASP A 352 -16.63 -18.94 1.18
N ASN A 353 -16.67 -18.38 -0.04
CA ASN A 353 -17.33 -19.04 -1.19
C ASN A 353 -16.40 -19.98 -1.98
N ALA A 354 -15.09 -19.99 -1.71
CA ALA A 354 -14.16 -20.92 -2.36
C ALA A 354 -14.14 -22.32 -1.72
N HIS A 355 -14.77 -22.51 -0.57
CA HIS A 355 -14.89 -23.82 0.11
C HIS A 355 -16.24 -24.52 -0.10
N LEU A 356 -17.21 -23.89 -0.77
CA LEU A 356 -18.57 -24.42 -0.95
C LEU A 356 -18.84 -24.99 -2.36
N MET A 357 -17.81 -25.24 -3.16
CA MET A 357 -17.91 -25.78 -4.52
C MET A 357 -17.09 -27.06 -4.73
N ILE A 358 -16.98 -27.94 -3.72
CA ILE A 358 -16.64 -29.37 -3.93
C ILE A 358 -17.38 -30.21 -2.89
N ASP A 359 -18.71 -30.32 -3.03
CA ASP A 359 -19.47 -31.48 -2.53
C ASP A 359 -20.33 -31.96 -3.70
N ILE A 360 -19.69 -32.68 -4.63
CA ILE A 360 -20.43 -33.51 -5.58
C ILE A 360 -20.72 -34.82 -4.87
N ASP A 361 -21.99 -34.97 -4.55
CA ASP A 361 -22.66 -36.13 -3.97
C ASP A 361 -22.36 -37.41 -4.79
N VAL A 362 -21.50 -38.29 -4.27
CA VAL A 362 -21.34 -39.65 -4.79
C VAL A 362 -22.21 -40.59 -3.97
N ARG A 363 -23.53 -40.52 -4.15
CA ARG A 363 -24.48 -41.60 -3.82
C ARG A 363 -25.72 -41.55 -4.70
N SER A 364 -25.68 -42.24 -5.85
CA SER A 364 -26.72 -43.21 -6.29
C SER A 364 -26.57 -43.56 -7.77
N GLN A 365 -26.01 -44.74 -8.06
CA GLN A 365 -26.64 -45.87 -8.77
C GLN A 365 -25.60 -46.94 -9.10
#